data_AF-A0A526PDN3-F1
#
_entry.id   AF-A0A526PDN3-F1
#
_cell.length_a   1.000
_cell.length_b   1.000
_cell.length_c   1.000
_cell.angle_alpha   90.00
_cell.angle_beta   90.00
_cell.angle_gamma   90.00
#
_symmetry.space_group_name_H-M   'P 1'
#
loop_
_entity.id
_entity.type
_entity.pdbx_description
1 polymer ?
#
loop_
_entity_poly.entity_id
_entity_poly.type
_entity_poly.pdbx_seq_one_letter_code
_entity_poly.pdbx_strand_id
1 'polypeptide(L)'
;MPKKRLSAAVAACLLGETRSAHPVIDRIVLTEPGLAEAAIEIRLLTTATKAGKGWLQKHLEQPALRGAATGAVGLFGDRAVMPWLIEKMREPELVVAAGAALRDLFEIDFGDTDLFVTDPAVLGKDFAHLDDSSTPVAERVEAWWNEGRGGRDHRPFRSMRQLRLGALRTALATPDMPLADWRGTRRFPAWM
;
A
#
# COMPACT_ATOMS: atom_id res chain seq x y z
N MET A 1 3.14 5.67 24.10
CA MET A 1 2.52 4.52 23.38
C MET A 1 1.98 4.97 22.01
N PRO A 2 2.86 5.12 21.00
CA PRO A 2 2.49 5.62 19.66
C PRO A 2 1.39 4.79 18.96
N LYS A 3 1.45 3.46 19.06
CA LYS A 3 0.41 2.54 18.54
C LYS A 3 -0.99 2.83 19.08
N LYS A 4 -1.11 3.15 20.37
CA LYS A 4 -2.40 3.51 21.00
C LYS A 4 -2.93 4.85 20.47
N ARG A 5 -2.04 5.82 20.22
CA ARG A 5 -2.40 7.10 19.61
C ARG A 5 -2.90 6.94 18.18
N LEU A 6 -2.24 6.11 17.38
CA LEU A 6 -2.71 5.78 16.03
C LEU A 6 -4.09 5.11 16.10
N SER A 7 -4.28 4.13 16.99
CA SER A 7 -5.57 3.44 17.15
C SER A 7 -6.70 4.41 17.54
N ALA A 8 -6.43 5.34 18.46
CA ALA A 8 -7.40 6.37 18.84
C ALA A 8 -7.73 7.33 17.68
N ALA A 9 -6.73 7.74 16.89
CA ALA A 9 -6.94 8.57 15.72
C ALA A 9 -7.77 7.85 14.64
N VAL A 10 -7.52 6.55 14.42
CA VAL A 10 -8.34 5.73 13.51
C VAL A 10 -9.79 5.65 14.00
N ALA A 11 -10.00 5.39 15.29
CA ALA A 11 -11.35 5.36 15.86
C ALA A 11 -12.07 6.70 15.71
N ALA A 12 -11.38 7.83 15.94
CA ALA A 12 -11.93 9.16 15.68
C ALA A 12 -12.32 9.34 14.21
N CYS A 13 -11.48 8.92 13.26
CA CYS A 13 -11.83 8.95 11.83
C CYS A 13 -13.08 8.11 11.50
N LEU A 14 -13.21 6.91 12.09
CA LEU A 14 -14.37 6.04 11.90
C LEU A 14 -15.66 6.66 12.46
N LEU A 15 -15.55 7.50 13.48
CA LEU A 15 -16.66 8.27 14.06
C LEU A 15 -16.94 9.58 13.31
N GLY A 16 -16.27 9.85 12.18
CA GLY A 16 -16.43 11.08 11.40
C GLY A 16 -15.55 12.26 11.86
N GLU A 17 -14.78 12.11 12.95
CA GLU A 17 -13.96 13.16 13.58
C GLU A 17 -12.59 13.35 12.88
N THR A 18 -12.60 13.30 11.55
CA THR A 18 -11.39 13.36 10.69
C THR A 18 -10.58 14.64 10.92
N ARG A 19 -11.24 15.80 11.07
CA ARG A 19 -10.59 17.09 11.31
C ARG A 19 -9.72 17.07 12.58
N SER A 20 -10.21 16.44 13.65
CA SER A 20 -9.52 16.33 14.93
C SER A 20 -8.43 15.25 14.90
N ALA A 21 -8.62 14.19 14.12
CA ALA A 21 -7.68 13.08 13.99
C ALA A 21 -6.47 13.41 13.10
N HIS A 22 -6.65 14.19 12.02
CA HIS A 22 -5.60 14.48 11.03
C HIS A 22 -4.31 15.05 11.65
N PRO A 23 -4.33 16.05 12.55
CA PRO A 23 -3.10 16.55 13.18
C PRO A 23 -2.34 15.51 13.99
N VAL A 24 -3.05 14.56 14.61
CA VAL A 24 -2.44 13.45 15.36
C VAL A 24 -1.77 12.47 14.40
N ILE A 25 -2.45 12.15 13.30
CA ILE A 25 -1.93 11.27 12.25
C ILE A 25 -0.69 11.90 11.59
N ASP A 26 -0.78 13.17 11.19
CA ASP A 26 0.31 13.91 10.56
C ASP A 26 1.54 13.95 11.49
N ARG A 27 1.35 14.12 12.81
CA ARG A 27 2.44 14.03 13.79
C ARG A 27 3.06 12.63 13.86
N ILE A 28 2.25 11.56 13.86
CA ILE A 28 2.74 10.18 13.87
C ILE A 28 3.57 9.89 12.62
N VAL A 29 3.12 10.33 11.45
CA VAL A 29 3.87 10.19 10.19
C VAL A 29 5.28 10.77 10.32
N LEU A 30 5.42 11.94 10.96
CA LEU A 30 6.70 12.63 11.09
C LEU A 30 7.60 12.09 12.21
N THR A 31 7.03 11.58 13.30
CA THR A 31 7.81 11.24 14.50
C THR A 31 7.97 9.75 14.75
N GLU A 32 7.24 8.89 14.04
CA GLU A 32 7.18 7.45 14.31
C GLU A 32 7.39 6.65 13.01
N PRO A 33 8.65 6.47 12.54
CA PRO A 33 8.94 5.80 11.26
C PRO A 33 8.29 4.41 11.13
N GLY A 34 8.30 3.62 12.20
CA GLY A 34 7.67 2.28 12.23
C GLY A 34 6.13 2.29 12.19
N LEU A 35 5.48 3.46 12.21
CA LEU A 35 4.04 3.62 12.06
C LEU A 35 3.67 4.52 10.87
N ALA A 36 4.65 5.06 10.14
CA ALA A 36 4.42 6.04 9.09
C ALA A 36 3.55 5.48 7.96
N GLU A 37 3.79 4.25 7.51
CA GLU A 37 2.98 3.59 6.47
C GLU A 37 1.50 3.51 6.87
N ALA A 38 1.22 2.92 8.03
CA ALA A 38 -0.15 2.78 8.52
C ALA A 38 -0.83 4.15 8.76
N ALA A 39 -0.08 5.15 9.21
CA ALA A 39 -0.59 6.50 9.41
C ALA A 39 -0.90 7.20 8.06
N ILE A 40 -0.01 7.08 7.07
CA ILE A 40 -0.22 7.58 5.69
C ILE A 40 -1.47 6.95 5.08
N GLU A 41 -1.67 5.64 5.21
CA GLU A 41 -2.86 4.96 4.69
C GLU A 41 -4.14 5.58 5.24
N ILE A 42 -4.27 5.68 6.57
CA ILE A 42 -5.47 6.22 7.22
C ILE A 42 -5.67 7.68 6.84
N ARG A 43 -4.58 8.46 6.76
CA ARG A 43 -4.63 9.84 6.30
C ARG A 43 -5.23 9.93 4.89
N LEU A 44 -4.78 9.08 3.97
CA LEU A 44 -5.27 9.08 2.59
C LEU A 44 -6.71 8.57 2.48
N LEU A 45 -7.08 7.53 3.23
CA LEU A 45 -8.45 7.00 3.24
C LEU A 45 -9.50 7.99 3.75
N THR A 46 -9.07 8.97 4.55
CA THR A 46 -9.94 9.98 5.18
C THR A 46 -9.83 11.35 4.51
N THR A 47 -9.23 11.42 3.32
CA THR A 47 -8.97 12.66 2.60
C THR A 47 -9.48 12.57 1.17
N ALA A 48 -10.13 13.62 0.69
CA ALA A 48 -10.55 13.70 -0.71
C ALA A 48 -9.36 13.49 -1.65
N THR A 49 -9.54 12.69 -2.71
CA THR A 49 -8.46 12.20 -3.59
C THR A 49 -7.51 13.30 -4.06
N LYS A 50 -8.02 14.45 -4.52
CA LYS A 50 -7.19 15.58 -4.99
C LYS A 50 -6.28 16.13 -3.88
N ALA A 51 -6.82 16.34 -2.69
CA ALA A 51 -6.05 16.81 -1.54
C ALA A 51 -5.08 15.74 -1.03
N GLY A 52 -5.49 14.46 -1.05
CA GLY A 52 -4.65 13.32 -0.70
C GLY A 52 -3.43 13.19 -1.60
N LYS A 53 -3.60 13.30 -2.93
CA LYS A 53 -2.49 13.30 -3.90
C LYS A 53 -1.48 14.41 -3.60
N GLY A 54 -1.95 15.65 -3.40
CA GLY A 54 -1.08 16.78 -3.07
C GLY A 54 -0.38 16.63 -1.71
N TRP A 55 -1.04 16.02 -0.73
CA TRP A 55 -0.43 15.73 0.57
C TRP A 55 0.64 14.63 0.49
N LEU A 56 0.38 13.56 -0.27
CA LEU A 56 1.33 12.46 -0.47
C LEU A 56 2.58 12.90 -1.24
N GLN A 57 2.41 13.78 -2.23
CA GLN A 57 3.52 14.32 -3.03
C GLN A 57 4.61 14.96 -2.13
N LYS A 58 4.20 15.72 -1.11
CA LYS A 58 5.14 16.32 -0.14
C LYS A 58 5.95 15.27 0.65
N HIS A 59 5.41 14.07 0.81
CA HIS A 59 6.07 12.98 1.53
C HIS A 59 6.99 12.16 0.61
N LEU A 60 6.68 12.06 -0.68
CA LEU A 60 7.58 11.48 -1.68
C LEU A 60 8.90 12.28 -1.81
N GLU A 61 8.82 13.60 -1.61
CA GLU A 61 9.97 14.50 -1.64
C GLU A 61 10.88 14.37 -0.41
N GLN A 62 10.38 13.82 0.70
CA GLN A 62 11.13 13.63 1.94
C GLN A 62 11.82 12.26 1.96
N PRO A 63 13.16 12.18 1.98
CA PRO A 63 13.87 10.89 1.93
C PRO A 63 13.41 9.88 2.99
N ALA A 64 13.19 10.34 4.23
CA ALA A 64 12.76 9.49 5.34
C ALA A 64 11.34 8.90 5.19
N LEU A 65 10.49 9.50 4.35
CA LEU A 65 9.09 9.10 4.16
C LEU A 65 8.83 8.55 2.76
N ARG A 66 9.81 8.64 1.86
CA ARG A 66 9.67 8.29 0.45
C ARG A 66 9.23 6.84 0.25
N GLY A 67 9.79 5.89 0.99
CA GLY A 67 9.40 4.48 0.93
C GLY A 67 7.93 4.30 1.32
N ALA A 68 7.54 4.76 2.52
CA ALA A 68 6.16 4.66 3.01
C ALA A 68 5.15 5.38 2.08
N ALA A 69 5.53 6.55 1.56
CA ALA A 69 4.70 7.29 0.62
C ALA A 69 4.57 6.59 -0.74
N THR A 70 5.65 5.97 -1.24
CA THR A 70 5.66 5.20 -2.49
C THR A 70 4.69 4.02 -2.40
N GLY A 71 4.74 3.25 -1.29
CA GLY A 71 3.83 2.13 -1.06
C GLY A 71 2.36 2.53 -1.00
N ALA A 72 2.08 3.76 -0.58
CA ALA A 72 0.73 4.29 -0.48
C ALA A 72 0.15 4.82 -1.82
N VAL A 73 0.96 4.99 -2.87
CA VAL A 73 0.50 5.50 -4.18
C VAL A 73 -0.61 4.64 -4.77
N GLY A 74 -0.51 3.31 -4.62
CA GLY A 74 -1.49 2.36 -5.14
C GLY A 74 -2.90 2.54 -4.57
N LEU A 75 -3.02 3.18 -3.39
CA LEU A 75 -4.32 3.47 -2.78
C LEU A 75 -5.21 4.35 -3.65
N PHE A 76 -4.67 5.17 -4.55
CA PHE A 76 -5.50 5.98 -5.42
C PHE A 76 -6.16 5.20 -6.56
N GLY A 77 -5.75 3.95 -6.80
CA GLY A 77 -6.29 3.12 -7.90
C GLY A 77 -5.96 3.66 -9.30
N ASP A 78 -5.09 4.66 -9.40
CA ASP A 78 -4.77 5.37 -10.63
C ASP A 78 -3.61 4.67 -11.35
N ARG A 79 -3.95 3.83 -12.33
CA ARG A 79 -2.96 3.06 -13.10
C ARG A 79 -2.09 3.92 -14.02
N ALA A 80 -2.37 5.22 -14.18
CA ALA A 80 -1.48 6.12 -14.92
C ALA A 80 -0.10 6.25 -14.25
N VAL A 81 0.02 5.86 -12.97
CA VAL A 81 1.28 5.88 -12.22
C VAL A 81 2.25 4.77 -12.60
N MET A 82 1.83 3.77 -13.39
CA MET A 82 2.63 2.58 -13.68
C MET A 82 4.03 2.87 -14.27
N PRO A 83 4.21 3.78 -15.26
CA PRO A 83 5.56 4.09 -15.75
C PRO A 83 6.49 4.60 -14.64
N TRP A 84 6.00 5.51 -13.80
CA TRP A 84 6.76 5.99 -12.65
C TRP A 84 7.03 4.88 -11.64
N LEU A 85 6.05 4.01 -11.38
CA LEU A 85 6.18 2.91 -10.43
C LEU A 85 7.21 1.87 -10.87
N ILE A 86 7.26 1.56 -12.17
CA ILE A 86 8.26 0.69 -12.78
C ILE A 86 9.67 1.27 -12.58
N GLU A 87 9.86 2.58 -12.78
CA GLU A 87 11.16 3.21 -12.47
C GLU A 87 11.53 3.04 -10.99
N LYS A 88 10.57 3.16 -10.06
CA LYS A 88 10.83 2.93 -8.62
C LYS A 88 11.16 1.48 -8.29
N MET A 89 10.74 0.51 -9.09
CA MET A 89 11.11 -0.90 -8.92
C MET A 89 12.59 -1.17 -9.23
N ARG A 90 13.25 -0.26 -9.97
CA ARG A 90 14.70 -0.34 -10.26
C ARG A 90 15.57 0.28 -9.17
N GLU A 91 14.96 0.92 -8.17
CA GLU A 91 15.66 1.53 -7.05
C GLU A 91 15.64 0.57 -5.85
N PRO A 92 16.79 0.07 -5.35
CA PRO A 92 16.80 -0.87 -4.22
C PRO A 92 16.07 -0.37 -2.97
N GLU A 93 16.17 0.92 -2.68
CA GLU A 93 15.50 1.57 -1.55
C GLU A 93 13.97 1.62 -1.67
N LEU A 94 13.42 1.48 -2.89
CA LEU A 94 11.99 1.67 -3.16
C LEU A 94 11.32 0.44 -3.77
N VAL A 95 12.06 -0.59 -4.18
CA VAL A 95 11.51 -1.77 -4.88
C VAL A 95 10.42 -2.48 -4.07
N VAL A 96 10.60 -2.63 -2.76
CA VAL A 96 9.61 -3.24 -1.86
C VAL A 96 8.35 -2.38 -1.78
N ALA A 97 8.52 -1.06 -1.60
CA ALA A 97 7.41 -0.12 -1.55
C ALA A 97 6.66 -0.03 -2.88
N ALA A 98 7.37 -0.03 -4.00
CA ALA A 98 6.78 -0.04 -5.33
C ALA A 98 5.97 -1.32 -5.57
N GLY A 99 6.47 -2.47 -5.08
CA GLY A 99 5.74 -3.73 -5.09
C GLY A 99 4.46 -3.70 -4.25
N ALA A 100 4.47 -3.04 -3.09
CA ALA A 100 3.27 -2.85 -2.28
C ALA A 100 2.21 -2.00 -3.02
N ALA A 101 2.62 -0.90 -3.65
CA ALA A 101 1.72 -0.08 -4.46
C ALA A 101 1.18 -0.83 -5.68
N LEU A 102 2.00 -1.64 -6.36
CA LEU A 102 1.55 -2.48 -7.47
C LEU A 102 0.43 -3.44 -7.03
N ARG A 103 0.60 -4.08 -5.86
CA ARG A 103 -0.40 -4.99 -5.28
C ARG A 103 -1.71 -4.29 -4.93
N ASP A 104 -1.67 -2.99 -4.61
CA ASP A 104 -2.89 -2.21 -4.33
C ASP A 104 -3.63 -1.83 -5.64
N LEU A 105 -2.94 -1.71 -6.79
CA LEU A 105 -3.52 -1.29 -8.07
C LEU A 105 -4.29 -2.38 -8.85
N PHE A 106 -3.99 -3.65 -8.60
CA PHE A 106 -4.55 -4.78 -9.35
C PHE A 106 -5.15 -5.84 -8.42
N GLU A 107 -6.26 -6.43 -8.85
CA GLU A 107 -6.91 -7.54 -8.16
C GLU A 107 -6.45 -8.88 -8.76
N ILE A 108 -5.14 -9.16 -8.68
CA ILE A 108 -4.49 -10.35 -9.25
C ILE A 108 -3.65 -11.03 -8.17
N ASP A 109 -3.60 -12.35 -8.19
CA ASP A 109 -2.67 -13.10 -7.34
C ASP A 109 -1.29 -13.05 -7.97
N PHE A 110 -0.46 -12.12 -7.49
CA PHE A 110 0.92 -12.00 -7.97
C PHE A 110 1.78 -13.22 -7.63
N GLY A 111 1.35 -14.09 -6.71
CA GLY A 111 2.01 -15.38 -6.44
C GLY A 111 1.87 -16.37 -7.59
N ASP A 112 0.85 -16.23 -8.43
CA ASP A 112 0.64 -17.05 -9.64
C ASP A 112 1.33 -16.43 -10.87
N THR A 113 2.14 -15.38 -10.68
CA THR A 113 2.86 -14.69 -11.74
C THR A 113 4.37 -14.80 -11.54
N ASP A 114 5.14 -14.56 -12.59
CA ASP A 114 6.60 -14.43 -12.51
C ASP A 114 7.06 -13.00 -12.23
N LEU A 115 6.14 -12.06 -11.96
CA LEU A 115 6.45 -10.64 -11.77
C LEU A 115 7.23 -10.35 -10.50
N PHE A 116 7.24 -11.27 -9.54
CA PHE A 116 7.91 -11.14 -8.26
C PHE A 116 8.92 -12.27 -8.03
N VAL A 117 9.97 -11.96 -7.28
CA VAL A 117 11.00 -12.92 -6.85
C VAL A 117 11.14 -12.88 -5.34
N THR A 118 11.47 -14.02 -4.74
CA THR A 118 11.70 -14.13 -3.29
C THR A 118 13.15 -13.85 -2.92
N ASP A 119 14.10 -14.17 -3.81
CA ASP A 119 15.52 -13.86 -3.66
C ASP A 119 15.82 -12.52 -4.38
N PRO A 120 16.05 -11.41 -3.67
CA PRO A 120 16.35 -10.12 -4.30
C PRO A 120 17.70 -10.10 -5.01
N ALA A 121 18.64 -11.02 -4.71
CA ALA A 121 19.95 -11.04 -5.35
C ALA A 121 19.86 -11.29 -6.86
N VAL A 122 18.77 -11.92 -7.32
CA VAL A 122 18.51 -12.12 -8.76
C VAL A 122 18.23 -10.81 -9.51
N LEU A 123 17.89 -9.73 -8.80
CA LEU A 123 17.71 -8.38 -9.35
C LEU A 123 19.06 -7.66 -9.56
N GLY A 124 20.14 -8.19 -8.98
CA GLY A 124 21.48 -7.65 -9.07
C GLY A 124 22.12 -7.38 -7.71
N LYS A 125 23.43 -7.14 -7.71
CA LYS A 125 24.25 -6.94 -6.50
C LYS A 125 23.74 -5.82 -5.59
N ASP A 126 23.14 -4.78 -6.17
CA ASP A 126 22.67 -3.61 -5.42
C ASP A 126 21.41 -3.94 -4.61
N PHE A 127 20.71 -5.04 -4.92
CA PHE A 127 19.53 -5.53 -4.20
C PHE A 127 19.84 -6.63 -3.18
N ALA A 128 21.06 -7.20 -3.19
CA ALA A 128 21.43 -8.35 -2.36
C ALA A 128 21.40 -8.10 -0.84
N HIS A 129 21.25 -6.85 -0.40
CA HIS A 129 21.12 -6.47 1.00
C HIS A 129 19.68 -6.49 1.51
N LEU A 130 18.71 -6.60 0.60
CA LEU A 130 17.29 -6.70 0.95
C LEU A 130 17.02 -8.06 1.60
N ASP A 131 16.01 -8.11 2.46
CA ASP A 131 15.51 -9.36 3.02
C ASP A 131 14.80 -10.18 1.94
N ASP A 132 14.49 -11.46 2.23
CA ASP A 132 13.75 -12.38 1.34
C ASP A 132 12.27 -11.98 1.14
N SER A 133 11.98 -10.67 1.15
CA SER A 133 10.72 -10.10 0.78
C SER A 133 10.43 -10.32 -0.70
N SER A 134 9.18 -10.67 -1.00
CA SER A 134 8.71 -10.79 -2.38
C SER A 134 8.78 -9.42 -3.11
N THR A 135 9.80 -9.28 -3.97
CA THR A 135 10.19 -8.05 -4.66
C THR A 135 9.79 -8.08 -6.13
N PRO A 136 9.24 -6.99 -6.69
CA PRO A 136 8.88 -6.95 -8.11
C PRO A 136 10.14 -6.88 -8.99
N VAL A 137 10.11 -7.61 -10.11
CA VAL A 137 11.11 -7.51 -11.18
C VAL A 137 10.64 -6.45 -12.16
N ALA A 138 11.28 -5.27 -12.17
CA ALA A 138 10.86 -4.13 -12.98
C ALA A 138 10.62 -4.50 -14.46
N GLU A 139 11.51 -5.31 -15.03
CA GLU A 139 11.47 -5.65 -16.45
C GLU A 139 10.32 -6.58 -16.81
N ARG A 140 9.97 -7.50 -15.90
CA ARG A 140 8.81 -8.39 -16.06
C ARG A 140 7.52 -7.60 -15.89
N VAL A 141 7.47 -6.69 -14.90
CA VAL A 141 6.33 -5.80 -14.68
C VAL A 141 6.12 -4.88 -15.87
N GLU A 142 7.19 -4.35 -16.47
CA GLU A 142 7.12 -3.51 -17.66
C GLU A 142 6.60 -4.27 -18.87
N ALA A 143 7.14 -5.46 -19.15
CA ALA A 143 6.66 -6.33 -20.23
C ALA A 143 5.16 -6.63 -20.05
N TRP A 144 4.77 -7.10 -18.86
CA TRP A 144 3.37 -7.38 -18.51
C TRP A 144 2.45 -6.15 -18.64
N TRP A 145 2.93 -4.97 -18.23
CA TRP A 145 2.20 -3.72 -18.38
C TRP A 145 2.04 -3.32 -19.85
N ASN A 146 3.03 -3.58 -20.69
CA ASN A 146 3.02 -3.26 -22.12
C ASN A 146 2.17 -4.24 -22.94
N GLU A 147 2.14 -5.52 -22.56
CA GLU A 147 1.35 -6.55 -23.23
C GLU A 147 -0.17 -6.36 -23.07
N GLY A 148 -0.62 -5.99 -21.88
CA GLY A 148 -2.06 -5.99 -21.58
C GLY A 148 -2.54 -4.94 -20.60
N ARG A 149 -1.68 -4.02 -20.14
CA ARG A 149 -2.00 -3.00 -19.14
C ARG A 149 -2.66 -3.58 -17.89
N GLY A 150 -2.19 -4.76 -17.49
CA GLY A 150 -2.67 -5.49 -16.32
C GLY A 150 -3.68 -6.61 -16.57
N GLY A 151 -3.58 -7.27 -17.73
CA GLY A 151 -4.14 -8.61 -18.04
C GLY A 151 -5.60 -8.87 -17.67
N ARG A 152 -6.49 -9.00 -18.65
CA ARG A 152 -7.94 -9.24 -18.43
C ARG A 152 -8.30 -10.68 -18.05
N ASP A 153 -7.36 -11.62 -18.17
CA ASP A 153 -7.64 -13.06 -18.11
C ASP A 153 -7.26 -13.72 -16.77
N HIS A 154 -7.31 -12.97 -15.67
CA HIS A 154 -6.97 -13.46 -14.34
C HIS A 154 -8.23 -13.56 -13.47
N ARG A 155 -8.32 -14.61 -12.66
CA ARG A 155 -9.36 -14.67 -11.62
C ARG A 155 -9.12 -13.52 -10.64
N PRO A 156 -10.14 -12.71 -10.31
CA PRO A 156 -9.97 -11.64 -9.34
C PRO A 156 -9.48 -12.17 -8.00
N PHE A 157 -8.37 -11.61 -7.53
CA PHE A 157 -7.78 -11.92 -6.23
C PHE A 157 -7.56 -10.63 -5.47
N ARG A 158 -8.09 -10.57 -4.25
CA ARG A 158 -7.85 -9.45 -3.33
C ARG A 158 -6.90 -9.91 -2.24
N SER A 159 -5.77 -9.23 -2.12
CA SER A 159 -4.84 -9.46 -1.01
C SER A 159 -5.51 -9.13 0.34
N MET A 160 -4.99 -9.69 1.43
CA MET A 160 -5.47 -9.34 2.78
C MET A 160 -5.38 -7.83 3.05
N ARG A 161 -4.37 -7.16 2.48
CA ARG A 161 -4.22 -5.71 2.54
C ARG A 161 -5.38 -5.00 1.83
N GLN A 162 -5.70 -5.38 0.59
CA GLN A 162 -6.83 -4.79 -0.15
C GLN A 162 -8.17 -5.04 0.56
N LEU A 163 -8.38 -6.22 1.13
CA LEU A 163 -9.59 -6.51 1.92
C LEU A 163 -9.70 -5.61 3.16
N ARG A 164 -8.60 -5.44 3.92
CA ARG A 164 -8.54 -4.50 5.05
C ARG A 164 -8.85 -3.07 4.61
N LEU A 165 -8.20 -2.60 3.55
CA LEU A 165 -8.37 -1.23 3.05
C LEU A 165 -9.77 -0.99 2.52
N GLY A 166 -10.37 -1.98 1.85
CA GLY A 166 -11.76 -1.95 1.40
C GLY A 166 -12.74 -1.83 2.57
N ALA A 167 -12.56 -2.65 3.62
CA ALA A 167 -13.39 -2.57 4.82
C ALA A 167 -13.28 -1.20 5.52
N LEU A 168 -12.06 -0.65 5.62
CA LEU A 168 -11.84 0.68 6.18
C LEU A 168 -12.50 1.77 5.34
N ARG A 169 -12.38 1.72 4.00
CA ARG A 169 -13.03 2.68 3.10
C ARG A 169 -14.54 2.70 3.28
N THR A 170 -15.16 1.52 3.32
CA THR A 170 -16.60 1.40 3.54
C THR A 170 -16.99 2.02 4.88
N ALA A 171 -16.33 1.63 5.97
CA ALA A 171 -16.65 2.16 7.30
C ALA A 171 -16.45 3.68 7.42
N LEU A 172 -15.42 4.24 6.76
CA LEU A 172 -15.17 5.69 6.73
C LEU A 172 -16.21 6.46 5.88
N ALA A 173 -16.77 5.83 4.85
CA ALA A 173 -17.81 6.42 4.02
C ALA A 173 -19.20 6.36 4.68
N THR A 174 -19.43 5.36 5.53
CA THR A 174 -20.69 5.15 6.24
C THR A 174 -20.42 4.91 7.74
N PRO A 175 -20.30 5.98 8.55
CA PRO A 175 -19.88 5.91 9.96
C PRO A 175 -20.75 5.00 10.85
N ASP A 176 -22.03 4.83 10.50
CA ASP A 176 -22.97 3.98 11.24
C ASP A 176 -22.87 2.48 10.88
N MET A 177 -22.11 2.13 9.83
CA MET A 177 -21.90 0.72 9.48
C MET A 177 -20.78 0.10 10.32
N PRO A 178 -20.99 -1.11 10.88
CA PRO A 178 -19.93 -1.82 11.57
C PRO A 178 -18.78 -2.12 10.60
N LEU A 179 -17.54 -2.06 11.11
CA LEU A 179 -16.37 -2.46 10.34
C LEU A 179 -16.51 -3.93 9.95
N ALA A 180 -16.54 -4.20 8.64
CA ALA A 180 -16.64 -5.57 8.14
C ALA A 180 -15.49 -6.43 8.69
N ASP A 181 -15.80 -7.67 9.07
CA ASP A 181 -14.78 -8.65 9.45
C ASP A 181 -14.01 -9.12 8.20
N TRP A 182 -13.07 -8.30 7.76
CA TRP A 182 -12.19 -8.58 6.63
C TRP A 182 -11.21 -9.73 6.89
N ARG A 183 -11.11 -10.20 8.14
CA ARG A 183 -10.34 -11.41 8.52
C ARG A 183 -11.22 -12.66 8.46
N GLY A 184 -12.53 -12.49 8.57
CA GLY A 184 -13.54 -13.53 8.60
C GLY A 184 -13.88 -14.14 7.25
N THR A 185 -12.89 -14.67 6.52
CA THR A 185 -13.02 -15.85 5.62
C THR A 185 -11.69 -16.16 4.91
N ARG A 186 -10.78 -16.84 5.61
CA ARG A 186 -10.09 -18.03 5.08
C ARG A 186 -10.03 -19.05 6.22
N ARG A 187 -11.08 -19.86 6.37
CA ARG A 187 -11.06 -21.06 7.24
C ARG A 187 -10.09 -22.08 6.65
N PHE A 188 -8.79 -21.85 6.78
CA PHE A 188 -7.78 -22.90 6.66
C PHE A 188 -6.62 -22.54 7.59
N PRO A 189 -6.39 -23.26 8.70
CA PRO A 189 -5.08 -23.27 9.31
C PRO A 189 -4.11 -23.91 8.31
N ALA A 190 -2.99 -23.24 7.99
CA ALA A 190 -1.99 -23.72 7.04
C ALA A 190 -1.08 -24.83 7.63
N TRP A 191 -1.63 -25.71 8.47
CA TRP A 191 -0.91 -26.79 9.15
C TRP A 191 -1.80 -28.04 9.10
N MET A 192 -1.57 -28.86 8.08
CA MET A 192 -1.73 -30.32 8.07
C MET A 192 -0.55 -30.90 7.31
#